data_AF-A0A352KT01-F1
#
_entry.id   AF-A0A352KT01-F1
#
_cell.length_a   1.000
_cell.length_b   1.000
_cell.length_c   1.000
_cell.angle_alpha   90.00
_cell.angle_beta   90.00
_cell.angle_gamma   90.00
#
_symmetry.space_group_name_H-M   'P 1'
#
loop_
_entity.id
_entity.type
_entity.pdbx_description
1 polymer ?
#
loop_
_entity_poly.entity_id
_entity_poly.type
_entity_poly.pdbx_seq_one_letter_code
_entity_poly.pdbx_strand_id
1 'polypeptide(L)'
;MTTQIFNGKAILDKIFNPYSLAIINVIIILMAEFAGGGRLFFNLGLIHLIAVLFIVLAVARIFVHYYTFDPILEKFLYASLVAFIVFTVSHIVEFTSMMVFKIYRDATFANVVNFYLISILTLAIGAELFLKVYRGRGARLIMLLSGIIAAILILIAAFLINPELISLEPDSWMPFAYVLALFGVGFYGIFKMLQIRKLVPIAVGFVNYLVAAIALIMLAALFGIFYEFLEEYLGIAGYQIIYFSHFAFYAALSLMFLAYAKLSYLGEFYEEIKKIVQIGR
;
A
#
# COMPACT_ATOMS: atom_id res chain seq x y z
N MET A 1 3.72 24.37 -21.34
CA MET A 1 3.38 23.28 -20.39
C MET A 1 4.58 22.46 -19.91
N THR A 2 5.62 22.28 -20.73
CA THR A 2 6.85 21.52 -20.40
C THR A 2 7.69 22.12 -19.25
N THR A 3 7.77 23.45 -19.12
CA THR A 3 8.58 24.12 -18.08
C THR A 3 7.99 24.01 -16.67
N GLN A 4 6.67 23.93 -16.51
CA GLN A 4 6.03 23.81 -15.20
C GLN A 4 6.16 22.40 -14.61
N ILE A 5 6.06 21.36 -15.45
CA ILE A 5 6.26 19.95 -15.03
C ILE A 5 7.72 19.72 -14.58
N PHE A 6 8.68 20.35 -15.25
CA PHE A 6 10.11 20.26 -14.90
C PHE A 6 10.42 20.87 -13.51
N ASN A 7 9.78 22.01 -13.19
CA ASN A 7 9.92 22.64 -11.87
C ASN A 7 9.27 21.82 -10.75
N GLY A 8 8.09 21.23 -10.99
CA GLY A 8 7.40 20.40 -10.00
C GLY A 8 8.20 19.16 -9.60
N LYS A 9 8.80 18.46 -10.57
CA LYS A 9 9.68 17.31 -10.30
C LYS A 9 10.89 17.70 -9.43
N ALA A 10 11.61 18.76 -9.82
CA ALA A 10 12.82 19.19 -9.11
C ALA A 10 12.53 19.61 -7.66
N ILE A 11 11.38 20.26 -7.42
CA ILE A 11 10.92 20.64 -6.07
C ILE A 11 10.63 19.37 -5.24
N LEU A 12 9.87 18.42 -5.79
CA LEU A 12 9.57 17.17 -5.09
C LEU A 12 10.84 16.35 -4.78
N ASP A 13 11.78 16.25 -5.72
CA ASP A 13 13.05 15.55 -5.51
C ASP A 13 13.91 16.21 -4.43
N LYS A 14 13.94 17.54 -4.39
CA LYS A 14 14.71 18.30 -3.39
C LYS A 14 14.11 18.17 -2.00
N ILE A 15 12.79 18.31 -1.88
CA ILE A 15 12.09 18.31 -0.59
C ILE A 15 11.92 16.89 -0.07
N PHE A 16 11.48 15.94 -0.90
CA PHE A 16 11.08 14.59 -0.50
C PHE A 16 12.09 13.53 -0.98
N ASN A 17 13.37 13.75 -0.68
CA ASN A 17 14.40 12.73 -0.83
C ASN A 17 14.32 11.69 0.32
N PRO A 18 15.04 10.55 0.24
CA PRO A 18 14.97 9.50 1.27
C PRO A 18 15.28 9.98 2.68
N TYR A 19 16.23 10.89 2.86
CA TYR A 19 16.59 11.44 4.17
C TYR A 19 15.48 12.32 4.73
N SER A 20 14.93 13.22 3.91
CA SER A 20 13.82 14.07 4.32
C SER A 20 12.59 13.24 4.71
N LEU A 21 12.24 12.21 3.92
CA LEU A 21 11.12 11.32 4.25
C LEU A 21 11.36 10.55 5.55
N ALA A 22 12.59 10.06 5.78
CA ALA A 22 12.94 9.42 7.04
C ALA A 22 12.82 10.40 8.23
N ILE A 23 13.32 11.62 8.09
CA ILE A 23 13.20 12.67 9.11
C ILE A 23 11.73 13.00 9.39
N ILE A 24 10.90 13.15 8.34
CA ILE A 24 9.46 13.41 8.50
C ILE A 24 8.80 12.27 9.29
N ASN A 25 9.07 11.00 8.96
CA ASN A 25 8.54 9.86 9.70
C ASN A 25 8.98 9.88 11.18
N VAL A 26 10.27 10.14 11.45
CA VAL A 26 10.78 10.25 12.83
C VAL A 26 10.10 11.39 13.59
N ILE A 27 9.94 12.56 12.96
CA ILE A 27 9.23 13.69 13.59
C ILE A 27 7.79 13.32 13.91
N ILE A 28 7.08 12.67 13.00
CA ILE A 28 5.69 12.22 13.24
C ILE A 28 5.64 11.25 14.42
N ILE A 29 6.56 10.29 14.51
CA ILE A 29 6.64 9.33 15.62
C ILE A 29 6.85 10.08 16.95
N LEU A 30 7.84 10.98 17.00
CA LEU A 30 8.12 11.77 18.21
C LEU A 30 6.93 12.65 18.60
N MET A 31 6.29 13.31 17.63
CA MET A 31 5.11 14.13 17.91
C MET A 31 3.95 13.30 18.42
N ALA A 32 3.67 12.14 17.81
CA ALA A 32 2.59 11.26 18.23
C ALA A 32 2.81 10.69 19.64
N GLU A 33 4.07 10.37 20.01
CA GLU A 33 4.42 9.80 21.32
C GLU A 33 4.43 10.85 22.44
N PHE A 34 4.91 12.07 22.17
CA PHE A 34 5.11 13.07 23.23
C PHE A 34 4.00 14.13 23.30
N ALA A 35 3.27 14.41 22.21
CA ALA A 35 2.22 15.44 22.24
C ALA A 35 0.97 14.97 22.99
N GLY A 36 0.47 15.80 23.91
CA GLY A 36 -0.72 15.51 24.72
C GLY A 36 -0.65 14.18 25.47
N GLY A 37 0.54 13.84 25.99
CA GLY A 37 0.77 12.58 26.72
C GLY A 37 0.67 11.33 25.84
N GLY A 38 1.00 11.44 24.55
CA GLY A 38 0.99 10.34 23.59
C GLY A 38 -0.37 10.04 22.96
N ARG A 39 -1.43 10.76 23.36
CA ARG A 39 -2.80 10.45 22.92
C ARG A 39 -3.41 11.49 22.00
N LEU A 40 -2.74 12.62 21.79
CA LEU A 40 -3.30 13.73 21.00
C LEU A 40 -3.65 13.31 19.58
N PHE A 41 -2.74 12.62 18.90
CA PHE A 41 -2.91 12.23 17.49
C PHE A 41 -4.02 11.20 17.33
N PHE A 42 -4.10 10.24 18.26
CA PHE A 42 -5.18 9.25 18.33
C PHE A 42 -6.54 9.93 18.59
N ASN A 43 -6.64 10.71 19.66
CA ASN A 43 -7.90 11.34 20.09
C ASN A 43 -8.48 12.32 19.05
N LEU A 44 -7.63 12.94 18.24
CA LEU A 44 -8.06 13.85 17.17
C LEU A 44 -8.14 13.16 15.80
N GLY A 45 -7.78 11.89 15.69
CA GLY A 45 -7.71 11.16 14.42
C GLY A 45 -6.67 11.69 13.43
N LEU A 46 -5.69 12.48 13.89
CA LEU A 46 -4.63 13.06 13.06
C LEU A 46 -3.77 12.00 12.37
N ILE A 47 -3.70 10.80 12.96
CA ILE A 47 -2.98 9.66 12.39
C ILE A 47 -3.56 9.30 11.00
N HIS A 48 -4.88 9.24 10.84
CA HIS A 48 -5.50 8.92 9.55
C HIS A 48 -5.29 10.05 8.52
N LEU A 49 -5.34 11.32 8.96
CA LEU A 49 -5.07 12.46 8.08
C LEU A 49 -3.65 12.41 7.51
N ILE A 50 -2.66 12.10 8.34
CA ILE A 50 -1.26 11.94 7.91
C ILE A 50 -1.14 10.82 6.88
N ALA A 51 -1.81 9.68 7.11
CA ALA A 51 -1.85 8.59 6.14
C ALA A 51 -2.32 9.07 4.76
N VAL A 52 -3.45 9.78 4.72
CA VAL A 52 -4.02 10.33 3.48
C VAL A 52 -3.06 11.32 2.81
N LEU A 53 -2.36 12.17 3.57
CA LEU A 53 -1.34 13.07 3.01
C LEU A 53 -0.18 12.31 2.35
N PHE A 54 0.33 11.25 2.97
CA PHE A 54 1.36 10.40 2.35
C PHE A 54 0.85 9.71 1.08
N ILE A 55 -0.42 9.29 1.05
CA ILE A 55 -1.03 8.71 -0.16
C ILE A 55 -1.08 9.77 -1.26
N VAL A 56 -1.53 11.00 -0.95
CA VAL A 56 -1.57 12.11 -1.91
C VAL A 56 -0.17 12.41 -2.45
N LEU A 57 0.87 12.39 -1.61
CA LEU A 57 2.26 12.56 -2.06
C LEU A 57 2.68 11.44 -3.03
N ALA A 58 2.38 10.18 -2.72
CA ALA A 58 2.70 9.04 -3.60
C ALA A 58 1.95 9.12 -4.94
N VAL A 59 0.67 9.53 -4.91
CA VAL A 59 -0.16 9.77 -6.10
C VAL A 59 0.39 10.93 -6.93
N ALA A 60 0.75 12.05 -6.30
CA ALA A 60 1.36 13.20 -6.99
C ALA A 60 2.64 12.79 -7.72
N ARG A 61 3.42 11.86 -7.16
CA ARG A 61 4.60 11.30 -7.81
C ARG A 61 4.27 10.56 -9.11
N ILE A 62 3.18 9.80 -9.15
CA ILE A 62 2.72 9.14 -10.38
C ILE A 62 2.37 10.19 -11.43
N PHE A 63 1.62 11.25 -11.07
CA PHE A 63 1.19 12.28 -12.03
C PHE A 63 2.32 13.09 -12.64
N VAL A 64 3.40 13.34 -11.91
CA VAL A 64 4.62 13.98 -12.46
C VAL A 64 5.28 13.13 -13.55
N HIS A 65 4.98 11.83 -13.60
CA HIS A 65 5.55 10.88 -14.56
C HIS A 65 4.53 10.29 -15.53
N TYR A 66 3.24 10.64 -15.41
CA TYR A 66 2.15 10.06 -16.17
C TYR A 66 2.22 10.34 -17.69
N TYR A 67 3.09 11.25 -18.13
CA TYR A 67 3.40 11.51 -19.54
C TYR A 67 4.35 10.50 -20.18
N THR A 68 4.67 9.37 -19.53
CA THR A 68 5.38 8.29 -20.21
C THR A 68 4.47 7.65 -21.25
N PHE A 69 4.81 7.85 -22.53
CA PHE A 69 4.20 7.27 -23.73
C PHE A 69 4.23 5.72 -23.79
N ASP A 70 4.32 5.01 -22.65
CA ASP A 70 4.34 3.56 -22.56
C ASP A 70 2.95 3.02 -22.13
N PRO A 71 2.13 2.52 -23.07
CA PRO A 71 0.79 2.00 -22.79
C PRO A 71 0.79 0.76 -21.88
N ILE A 72 1.95 0.13 -21.69
CA ILE A 72 2.12 -1.07 -20.86
C ILE A 72 2.31 -0.66 -19.41
N LEU A 73 3.19 0.33 -19.16
CA LEU A 73 3.39 0.89 -17.82
C LEU A 73 2.15 1.65 -17.32
N GLU A 74 1.42 2.30 -18.24
CA GLU A 74 0.17 3.00 -17.93
C GLU A 74 -0.82 2.11 -17.15
N LYS A 75 -1.00 0.85 -17.56
CA LYS A 75 -1.91 -0.09 -16.87
C LYS A 75 -1.47 -0.41 -15.45
N PHE A 76 -0.17 -0.53 -15.22
CA PHE A 76 0.39 -0.74 -13.89
C PHE A 76 0.19 0.50 -13.01
N LEU A 77 0.40 1.70 -13.57
CA LEU A 77 0.19 2.96 -12.87
C LEU A 77 -1.28 3.18 -12.52
N TYR A 78 -2.21 2.85 -13.41
CA TYR A 78 -3.65 2.87 -13.09
C TYR A 78 -4.00 1.93 -11.95
N ALA A 79 -3.52 0.68 -11.98
CA ALA A 79 -3.74 -0.25 -10.87
C ALA A 79 -3.15 0.29 -9.55
N SER A 80 -1.99 0.96 -9.61
CA SER A 80 -1.40 1.63 -8.46
C SER A 80 -2.27 2.77 -7.92
N LEU A 81 -2.85 3.60 -8.81
CA LEU A 81 -3.78 4.66 -8.42
C LEU A 81 -5.04 4.08 -7.76
N VAL A 82 -5.59 2.99 -8.29
CA VAL A 82 -6.73 2.29 -7.66
C VAL A 82 -6.36 1.77 -6.28
N ALA A 83 -5.17 1.15 -6.11
CA ALA A 83 -4.69 0.71 -4.80
C ALA A 83 -4.56 1.88 -3.80
N PHE A 84 -4.10 3.05 -4.25
CA PHE A 84 -4.04 4.25 -3.41
C PHE A 84 -5.43 4.79 -3.02
N ILE A 85 -6.41 4.71 -3.92
CA ILE A 85 -7.81 5.02 -3.57
C ILE A 85 -8.31 4.07 -2.49
N VAL A 86 -8.06 2.77 -2.64
CA VAL A 86 -8.45 1.74 -1.65
C VAL A 86 -7.80 2.01 -0.30
N PHE A 87 -6.51 2.35 -0.26
CA PHE A 87 -5.84 2.77 0.99
C PHE A 87 -6.48 4.02 1.61
N THR A 88 -6.85 5.01 0.80
CA THR A 88 -7.50 6.22 1.29
C THR A 88 -8.85 5.88 1.92
N VAL A 89 -9.65 5.05 1.24
CA VAL A 89 -10.94 4.55 1.75
C VAL A 89 -10.74 3.78 3.05
N SER A 90 -9.70 2.95 3.15
CA SER A 90 -9.35 2.22 4.39
C SER A 90 -9.24 3.15 5.60
N HIS A 91 -8.46 4.23 5.48
CA HIS A 91 -8.27 5.15 6.60
C HIS A 91 -9.50 6.01 6.90
N ILE A 92 -10.31 6.34 5.89
CA ILE A 92 -11.60 7.00 6.12
C ILE A 92 -12.55 6.06 6.87
N VAL A 93 -12.61 4.79 6.48
CA VAL A 93 -13.45 3.77 7.14
C VAL A 93 -12.96 3.52 8.56
N GLU A 94 -11.65 3.40 8.78
CA GLU A 94 -11.06 3.23 10.12
C GLU A 94 -11.38 4.43 11.01
N PHE A 95 -11.10 5.65 10.54
CA PHE A 95 -11.40 6.88 11.28
C PHE A 95 -12.89 6.99 11.64
N THR A 96 -13.78 6.79 10.66
CA THR A 96 -15.23 6.91 10.90
C THR A 96 -15.75 5.79 11.79
N SER A 97 -15.29 4.54 11.61
CA SER A 97 -15.63 3.40 12.47
C SER A 97 -15.25 3.66 13.93
N MET A 98 -14.04 4.18 14.18
CA MET A 98 -13.54 4.42 15.53
C MET A 98 -14.12 5.68 16.17
N MET A 99 -14.14 6.79 15.44
CA MET A 99 -14.41 8.12 16.01
C MET A 99 -15.87 8.54 15.93
N VAL A 100 -16.61 8.05 14.93
CA VAL A 100 -17.99 8.48 14.65
C VAL A 100 -18.98 7.40 15.04
N PHE A 101 -18.83 6.21 14.46
CA PHE A 101 -19.81 5.12 14.58
C PHE A 101 -19.54 4.19 15.77
N LYS A 102 -18.34 4.23 16.35
CA LYS A 102 -17.90 3.36 17.46
C LYS A 102 -18.17 1.88 17.18
N ILE A 103 -17.87 1.46 15.96
CA ILE A 103 -18.03 0.07 15.50
C ILE A 103 -17.09 -0.83 16.31
N TYR A 104 -17.48 -2.11 16.46
CA TYR A 104 -16.69 -3.14 17.12
C TYR A 104 -15.26 -3.18 16.55
N ARG A 105 -14.28 -3.30 17.46
CA ARG A 105 -12.87 -3.05 17.15
C ARG A 105 -12.29 -4.12 16.22
N ASP A 106 -12.68 -5.38 16.38
CA ASP A 106 -12.28 -6.48 15.50
C ASP A 106 -12.72 -6.23 14.06
N ALA A 107 -13.99 -5.88 13.86
CA ALA A 107 -14.52 -5.58 12.54
C ALA A 107 -13.79 -4.41 11.89
N THR A 108 -13.42 -3.40 12.68
CA THR A 108 -12.66 -2.24 12.18
C THR A 108 -11.26 -2.67 11.71
N PHE A 109 -10.49 -3.40 12.53
CA PHE A 109 -9.15 -3.85 12.13
C PHE A 109 -9.18 -4.88 11.00
N ALA A 110 -10.11 -5.83 11.04
CA ALA A 110 -10.29 -6.81 9.97
C ALA A 110 -10.60 -6.11 8.63
N ASN A 111 -11.42 -5.06 8.64
CA ASN A 111 -11.69 -4.27 7.45
C ASN A 111 -10.47 -3.49 6.95
N VAL A 112 -9.67 -2.90 7.84
CA VAL A 112 -8.40 -2.26 7.44
C VAL A 112 -7.47 -3.28 6.76
N VAL A 113 -7.34 -4.48 7.34
CA VAL A 113 -6.53 -5.56 6.75
C VAL A 113 -7.11 -5.99 5.39
N ASN A 114 -8.43 -6.14 5.27
CA ASN A 114 -9.11 -6.46 4.01
C ASN A 114 -8.81 -5.41 2.92
N PHE A 115 -8.84 -4.12 3.24
CA PHE A 115 -8.47 -3.07 2.30
C PHE A 115 -6.99 -3.16 1.90
N TYR A 116 -6.08 -3.45 2.84
CA TYR A 116 -4.66 -3.66 2.51
C TYR A 116 -4.46 -4.87 1.59
N LEU A 117 -5.18 -5.96 1.79
CA LEU A 117 -5.19 -7.13 0.89
C LEU A 117 -5.67 -6.74 -0.51
N ILE A 118 -6.77 -5.99 -0.62
CA ILE A 118 -7.30 -5.51 -1.91
C ILE A 118 -6.26 -4.64 -2.61
N SER A 119 -5.60 -3.71 -1.90
CA SER A 119 -4.57 -2.86 -2.48
C SER A 119 -3.37 -3.66 -3.00
N ILE A 120 -2.87 -4.64 -2.24
CA ILE A 120 -1.76 -5.51 -2.68
C ILE A 120 -2.20 -6.37 -3.89
N LEU A 121 -3.40 -6.94 -3.87
CA LEU A 121 -3.97 -7.68 -5.00
C LEU A 121 -4.09 -6.82 -6.24
N THR A 122 -4.51 -5.56 -6.08
CA THR A 122 -4.64 -4.60 -7.19
C THR A 122 -3.27 -4.28 -7.78
N LEU A 123 -2.25 -4.05 -6.96
CA LEU A 123 -0.86 -3.91 -7.42
C LEU A 123 -0.37 -5.17 -8.16
N ALA A 124 -0.71 -6.35 -7.66
CA ALA A 124 -0.37 -7.62 -8.31
C ALA A 124 -1.08 -7.82 -9.65
N ILE A 125 -2.35 -7.39 -9.78
CA ILE A 125 -3.07 -7.34 -11.06
C ILE A 125 -2.37 -6.38 -12.03
N GLY A 126 -1.98 -5.20 -11.57
CA GLY A 126 -1.19 -4.25 -12.36
C GLY A 126 0.11 -4.87 -12.88
N ALA A 127 0.83 -5.57 -12.01
CA ALA A 127 2.05 -6.29 -12.37
C ALA A 127 1.79 -7.41 -13.38
N GLU A 128 0.70 -8.17 -13.22
CA GLU A 128 0.33 -9.22 -14.17
C GLU A 128 -0.09 -8.65 -15.52
N LEU A 129 -0.81 -7.52 -15.55
CA LEU A 129 -1.16 -6.81 -16.78
C LEU A 129 0.10 -6.36 -17.54
N PHE A 130 1.10 -5.86 -16.82
CA PHE A 130 2.41 -5.54 -17.37
C PHE A 130 3.12 -6.78 -17.93
N LEU A 131 3.25 -7.84 -17.12
CA LEU A 131 3.94 -9.09 -17.49
C LEU A 131 3.25 -9.85 -18.63
N LYS A 132 1.92 -9.76 -18.73
CA LYS A 132 1.13 -10.39 -19.80
C LYS A 132 1.56 -9.91 -21.18
N VAL A 133 2.01 -8.66 -21.32
CA VAL A 133 2.49 -8.15 -22.61
C VAL A 133 3.75 -8.88 -23.09
N TYR A 134 4.60 -9.32 -22.17
CA TYR A 134 5.81 -10.09 -22.49
C TYR A 134 5.55 -11.59 -22.67
N ARG A 135 4.61 -12.16 -21.90
CA ARG A 135 4.40 -13.62 -21.83
C ARG A 135 3.22 -14.13 -22.67
N GLY A 136 2.33 -13.24 -23.12
CA GLY A 136 1.10 -13.58 -23.86
C GLY A 136 0.05 -14.37 -23.05
N ARG A 137 0.27 -14.61 -21.75
CA ARG A 137 -0.61 -15.39 -20.85
C ARG A 137 -0.82 -14.60 -19.54
N GLY A 138 -1.94 -14.83 -18.85
CA GLY A 138 -2.25 -14.17 -17.56
C GLY A 138 -3.71 -13.76 -17.35
N ALA A 139 -4.56 -13.83 -18.38
CA ALA A 139 -5.96 -13.38 -18.29
C ALA A 139 -6.79 -14.12 -17.22
N ARG A 140 -6.64 -15.45 -17.12
CA ARG A 140 -7.31 -16.25 -16.09
C ARG A 140 -6.89 -15.87 -14.68
N LEU A 141 -5.62 -15.52 -14.51
CA LEU A 141 -5.07 -15.14 -13.23
C LEU A 141 -5.60 -13.77 -12.79
N ILE A 142 -5.65 -12.80 -13.71
CA ILE A 142 -6.27 -11.50 -13.44
C ILE A 142 -7.74 -11.66 -13.03
N MET A 143 -8.49 -12.52 -13.73
CA MET A 143 -9.88 -12.82 -13.39
C MET A 143 -10.02 -13.45 -12.00
N LEU A 144 -9.15 -14.42 -11.65
CA LEU A 144 -9.11 -15.03 -10.33
C LEU A 144 -8.85 -14.00 -9.23
N LEU A 145 -7.82 -13.16 -9.40
CA LEU A 145 -7.48 -12.11 -8.43
C LEU A 145 -8.62 -11.10 -8.27
N SER A 146 -9.30 -10.74 -9.37
CA SER A 146 -10.46 -9.85 -9.33
C SER A 146 -11.65 -10.48 -8.59
N GLY A 147 -11.86 -11.80 -8.76
CA GLY A 147 -12.87 -12.54 -8.00
C GLY A 147 -12.57 -12.59 -6.50
N ILE A 148 -11.29 -12.73 -6.12
CA ILE A 148 -10.87 -12.64 -4.71
C ILE A 148 -11.14 -11.25 -4.15
N ILE A 149 -10.82 -10.17 -4.90
CA ILE A 149 -11.15 -8.80 -4.49
C ILE A 149 -12.66 -8.65 -4.25
N ALA A 150 -13.50 -9.17 -5.16
CA ALA A 150 -14.95 -9.12 -5.00
C ALA A 150 -15.43 -9.86 -3.74
N ALA A 151 -14.86 -11.03 -3.44
CA ALA A 151 -15.17 -11.76 -2.20
C ALA A 151 -14.75 -10.97 -0.95
N ILE A 152 -13.58 -10.34 -0.95
CA ILE A 152 -13.13 -9.50 0.17
C ILE A 152 -14.04 -8.26 0.34
N LEU A 153 -14.50 -7.64 -0.75
CA LEU A 153 -15.46 -6.53 -0.68
C LEU A 153 -16.79 -6.95 -0.06
N ILE A 154 -17.26 -8.18 -0.34
CA ILE A 154 -18.45 -8.75 0.31
C ILE A 154 -18.21 -8.93 1.81
N LEU A 155 -17.04 -9.43 2.22
CA LEU A 155 -16.67 -9.54 3.64
C LEU A 155 -16.63 -8.17 4.33
N ILE A 156 -16.05 -7.15 3.68
CA ILE A 156 -16.04 -5.79 4.22
C ILE A 156 -17.46 -5.30 4.47
N ALA A 157 -18.36 -5.44 3.50
CA ALA A 157 -19.75 -5.06 3.66
C ALA A 157 -20.44 -5.86 4.78
N ALA A 158 -20.19 -7.17 4.87
CA ALA A 158 -20.75 -8.02 5.91
C ALA A 158 -20.31 -7.58 7.31
N PHE A 159 -19.03 -7.28 7.52
CA PHE A 159 -18.50 -6.84 8.82
C PHE A 159 -18.95 -5.43 9.19
N LEU A 160 -19.24 -4.56 8.22
CA LEU A 160 -19.84 -3.25 8.49
C LEU A 160 -21.31 -3.35 8.90
N ILE A 161 -22.06 -4.33 8.36
CA ILE A 161 -23.48 -4.55 8.68
C ILE A 161 -23.64 -5.33 9.98
N ASN A 162 -22.83 -6.37 10.18
CA ASN A 162 -22.86 -7.22 11.36
C ASN A 162 -21.41 -7.42 11.88
N PRO A 163 -20.95 -6.52 12.76
CA PRO A 163 -19.57 -6.54 13.27
C PRO A 163 -19.22 -7.79 14.10
N GLU A 164 -20.22 -8.49 14.65
CA GLU A 164 -20.01 -9.70 15.47
C GLU A 164 -19.65 -10.95 14.64
N LEU A 165 -19.69 -10.84 13.30
CA LEU A 165 -19.30 -11.94 12.40
C LEU A 165 -17.80 -12.25 12.41
N ILE A 166 -16.99 -11.41 13.05
CA ILE A 166 -15.54 -11.53 13.13
C ILE A 166 -15.08 -11.35 14.56
N SER A 167 -14.26 -12.29 15.04
CA SER A 167 -13.50 -12.18 16.29
C SER A 167 -12.02 -12.29 15.96
N LEU A 168 -11.22 -11.33 16.44
CA LEU A 168 -9.75 -11.35 16.34
C LEU A 168 -9.09 -11.80 17.65
N GLU A 169 -9.86 -12.42 18.54
CA GLU A 169 -9.37 -12.96 19.81
C GLU A 169 -8.29 -14.03 19.59
N PRO A 170 -7.30 -14.14 20.49
CA PRO A 170 -6.18 -15.08 20.30
C PRO A 170 -6.59 -16.57 20.29
N ASP A 171 -7.74 -16.92 20.83
CA ASP A 171 -8.32 -18.27 20.78
C ASP A 171 -9.20 -18.52 19.53
N SER A 172 -9.50 -17.48 18.76
CA SER A 172 -10.17 -17.57 17.46
C SER A 172 -9.22 -18.08 16.37
N TRP A 173 -9.76 -18.79 15.38
CA TRP A 173 -8.99 -19.22 14.21
C TRP A 173 -8.79 -18.08 13.19
N MET A 174 -9.57 -17.00 13.29
CA MET A 174 -9.62 -15.92 12.32
C MET A 174 -8.31 -15.14 12.19
N PRO A 175 -7.59 -14.75 13.27
CA PRO A 175 -6.27 -14.12 13.15
C PRO A 175 -5.30 -14.94 12.30
N PHE A 176 -5.28 -16.26 12.49
CA PHE A 176 -4.40 -17.17 11.73
C PHE A 176 -4.79 -17.25 10.25
N ALA A 177 -6.10 -17.27 9.94
CA ALA A 177 -6.58 -17.20 8.56
C ALA A 177 -6.20 -15.87 7.90
N TYR A 178 -6.28 -14.76 8.64
CA TYR A 178 -5.83 -13.44 8.18
C TYR A 178 -4.33 -13.39 7.93
N VAL A 179 -3.51 -13.97 8.81
CA VAL A 179 -2.07 -14.12 8.60
C VAL A 179 -1.79 -14.91 7.33
N LEU A 180 -2.46 -16.05 7.14
CA LEU A 180 -2.27 -16.88 5.94
C LEU A 180 -2.66 -16.12 4.66
N ALA A 181 -3.79 -15.41 4.68
CA ALA A 181 -4.23 -14.58 3.56
C ALA A 181 -3.22 -13.45 3.28
N LEU A 182 -2.74 -12.77 4.33
CA LEU A 182 -1.78 -11.68 4.24
C LEU A 182 -0.44 -12.13 3.65
N PHE A 183 0.13 -13.22 4.15
CA PHE A 183 1.38 -13.75 3.61
C PHE A 183 1.19 -14.33 2.21
N GLY A 184 0.07 -15.01 1.94
CA GLY A 184 -0.25 -15.51 0.61
C GLY A 184 -0.33 -14.40 -0.43
N VAL A 185 -1.13 -13.36 -0.17
CA VAL A 185 -1.30 -12.20 -1.04
C VAL A 185 -0.01 -11.36 -1.11
N GLY A 186 0.62 -11.10 0.03
CA GLY A 186 1.84 -10.30 0.15
C GLY A 186 3.02 -10.91 -0.61
N PHE A 187 3.32 -12.19 -0.37
CA PHE A 187 4.39 -12.88 -1.09
C PHE A 187 4.07 -13.06 -2.56
N TYR A 188 2.81 -13.28 -2.93
CA TYR A 188 2.41 -13.29 -4.33
C TYR A 188 2.66 -11.93 -5.01
N GLY A 189 2.28 -10.83 -4.36
CA GLY A 189 2.55 -9.47 -4.83
C GLY A 189 4.06 -9.22 -5.03
N ILE A 190 4.87 -9.54 -4.01
CA ILE A 190 6.33 -9.44 -4.07
C ILE A 190 6.89 -10.27 -5.22
N PHE A 191 6.45 -11.52 -5.37
CA PHE A 191 6.88 -12.41 -6.45
C PHE A 191 6.62 -11.79 -7.83
N LYS A 192 5.44 -11.18 -8.04
CA LYS A 192 5.14 -10.48 -9.31
C LYS A 192 6.06 -9.29 -9.56
N MET A 193 6.37 -8.49 -8.55
CA MET A 193 7.31 -7.38 -8.70
C MET A 193 8.72 -7.88 -9.02
N LEU A 194 9.17 -8.96 -8.37
CA LEU A 194 10.47 -9.59 -8.67
C LEU A 194 10.53 -10.16 -10.09
N GLN A 195 9.41 -10.64 -10.64
CA GLN A 195 9.34 -11.04 -12.05
C GLN A 195 9.53 -9.86 -13.00
N ILE A 196 8.98 -8.67 -12.69
CA ILE A 196 9.23 -7.44 -13.46
C ILE A 196 10.71 -7.11 -13.43
N ARG A 197 11.34 -7.11 -12.24
CA ARG A 197 12.79 -6.86 -12.09
C ARG A 197 13.66 -7.77 -12.96
N LYS A 198 13.28 -9.05 -13.11
CA LYS A 198 14.01 -10.01 -13.95
C LYS A 198 13.90 -9.71 -15.44
N LEU A 199 12.75 -9.20 -15.89
CA LEU A 199 12.50 -8.92 -17.30
C LEU A 199 12.96 -7.53 -17.72
N VAL A 200 12.96 -6.58 -16.78
CA VAL A 200 13.27 -5.17 -17.05
C VAL A 200 14.31 -4.68 -16.04
N PRO A 201 15.62 -4.81 -16.35
CA PRO A 201 16.70 -4.50 -15.41
C PRO A 201 16.70 -3.05 -14.92
N ILE A 202 16.31 -2.10 -15.77
CA ILE A 202 16.20 -0.70 -15.39
C ILE A 202 15.07 -0.42 -14.37
N ALA A 203 14.15 -1.38 -14.15
CA ALA A 203 13.14 -1.33 -13.10
C ALA A 203 13.65 -1.75 -11.70
N VAL A 204 14.92 -2.19 -11.54
CA VAL A 204 15.44 -2.74 -10.27
C VAL A 204 15.21 -1.79 -9.09
N GLY A 205 15.51 -0.50 -9.25
CA GLY A 205 15.34 0.49 -8.19
C GLY A 205 13.87 0.66 -7.79
N PHE A 206 12.98 0.76 -8.78
CA PHE A 206 11.53 0.82 -8.58
C PHE A 206 11.01 -0.42 -7.82
N VAL A 207 11.38 -1.62 -8.29
CA VAL A 207 10.92 -2.88 -7.68
C VAL A 207 11.42 -3.05 -6.26
N ASN A 208 12.69 -2.73 -5.96
CA ASN A 208 13.24 -2.91 -4.61
C ASN A 208 12.48 -2.06 -3.58
N TYR A 209 12.17 -0.80 -3.91
CA TYR A 209 11.38 0.06 -3.04
C TYR A 209 9.95 -0.46 -2.88
N LEU A 210 9.31 -0.91 -3.96
CA LEU A 210 7.94 -1.41 -3.90
C LEU A 210 7.81 -2.72 -3.12
N VAL A 211 8.78 -3.63 -3.24
CA VAL A 211 8.84 -4.88 -2.45
C VAL A 211 8.98 -4.56 -0.96
N ALA A 212 9.88 -3.63 -0.60
CA ALA A 212 10.04 -3.19 0.77
C ALA A 212 8.76 -2.49 1.30
N ALA A 213 8.08 -1.72 0.46
CA ALA A 213 6.79 -1.11 0.81
C ALA A 213 5.72 -2.16 1.10
N ILE A 214 5.59 -3.20 0.26
CA ILE A 214 4.63 -4.30 0.49
C ILE A 214 4.94 -5.00 1.82
N ALA A 215 6.21 -5.26 2.13
CA ALA A 215 6.59 -5.87 3.41
C ALA A 215 6.19 -4.99 4.62
N LEU A 216 6.32 -3.67 4.51
CA LEU A 216 5.89 -2.74 5.55
C LEU A 216 4.35 -2.64 5.66
N ILE A 217 3.60 -2.73 4.55
CA ILE A 217 2.14 -2.84 4.58
C ILE A 217 1.71 -4.13 5.27
N MET A 218 2.42 -5.24 5.02
CA MET A 218 2.17 -6.50 5.73
C MET A 218 2.44 -6.35 7.22
N LEU A 219 3.54 -5.69 7.61
CA LEU A 219 3.81 -5.39 9.02
C LEU A 219 2.71 -4.53 9.65
N ALA A 220 2.23 -3.50 8.94
CA ALA A 220 1.11 -2.67 9.38
C ALA A 220 -0.17 -3.50 9.60
N ALA A 221 -0.48 -4.42 8.67
CA ALA A 221 -1.61 -5.34 8.80
C ALA A 221 -1.45 -6.28 10.01
N LEU A 222 -0.25 -6.80 10.27
CA LEU A 222 -0.01 -7.70 11.40
C LEU A 222 -0.31 -7.03 12.76
N PHE A 223 0.00 -5.74 12.92
CA PHE A 223 -0.40 -5.00 14.13
C PHE A 223 -1.92 -4.95 14.31
N GLY A 224 -2.68 -4.85 13.22
CA GLY A 224 -4.15 -4.90 13.27
C GLY A 224 -4.69 -6.31 13.52
N ILE A 225 -4.10 -7.34 12.92
CA ILE A 225 -4.52 -8.75 13.11
C ILE A 225 -4.31 -9.20 14.55
N PHE A 226 -3.17 -8.86 15.14
CA PHE A 226 -2.79 -9.31 16.49
C PHE A 226 -3.06 -8.28 17.57
N TYR A 227 -3.95 -7.31 17.34
CA TYR A 227 -4.10 -6.19 18.27
C TYR A 227 -4.51 -6.65 19.68
N GLU A 228 -5.43 -7.62 19.79
CA GLU A 228 -5.85 -8.14 21.10
C GLU A 228 -4.72 -8.87 21.81
N PHE A 229 -3.98 -9.71 21.08
CA PHE A 229 -2.81 -10.37 21.64
C PHE A 229 -1.79 -9.36 22.19
N LEU A 230 -1.51 -8.29 21.45
CA LEU A 230 -0.60 -7.23 21.86
C LEU A 230 -1.12 -6.45 23.09
N GLU A 231 -2.42 -6.23 23.17
CA GLU A 231 -3.04 -5.49 24.27
C GLU A 231 -3.14 -6.34 25.55
N GLU A 232 -3.67 -7.55 25.45
CA GLU A 232 -3.95 -8.41 26.59
C GLU A 232 -2.70 -9.09 27.14
N TYR A 233 -1.81 -9.58 26.27
CA TYR A 233 -0.68 -10.41 26.69
C TYR A 233 0.63 -9.62 26.79
N LEU A 234 0.79 -8.55 26.00
CA LEU A 234 1.98 -7.69 26.05
C LEU A 234 1.72 -6.35 26.75
N GLY A 235 0.49 -6.05 27.14
CA GLY A 235 0.14 -4.82 27.85
C GLY A 235 0.34 -3.56 27.01
N ILE A 236 0.38 -3.67 25.68
CA ILE A 236 0.55 -2.53 24.78
C ILE A 236 -0.78 -1.80 24.68
N ALA A 237 -0.79 -0.51 24.97
CA ALA A 237 -2.04 0.25 24.91
C ALA A 237 -2.60 0.31 23.48
N GLY A 238 -3.91 0.16 23.32
CA GLY A 238 -4.55 0.09 22.00
C GLY A 238 -4.21 1.23 21.03
N TYR A 239 -4.07 2.46 21.53
CA TYR A 239 -3.65 3.60 20.72
C TYR A 239 -2.21 3.48 20.18
N GLN A 240 -1.30 2.84 20.93
CA GLN A 240 0.07 2.59 20.49
C GLN A 240 0.11 1.51 19.39
N ILE A 241 -0.77 0.51 19.45
CA ILE A 241 -0.89 -0.51 18.39
C ILE A 241 -1.30 0.17 17.07
N ILE A 242 -2.26 1.09 17.12
CA ILE A 242 -2.70 1.88 15.96
C ILE A 242 -1.55 2.73 15.43
N TYR A 243 -0.78 3.37 16.31
CA TYR A 243 0.41 4.11 15.91
C TYR A 243 1.46 3.22 15.23
N PHE A 244 1.80 2.06 15.78
CA PHE A 244 2.75 1.15 15.14
C PHE A 244 2.30 0.71 13.75
N SER A 245 1.01 0.37 13.59
CA SER A 245 0.43 0.06 12.29
C SER A 245 0.59 1.23 11.31
N HIS A 246 0.22 2.44 11.73
CA HIS A 246 0.29 3.63 10.89
C HIS A 246 1.73 4.04 10.56
N PHE A 247 2.69 3.94 11.49
CA PHE A 247 4.09 4.27 11.24
C PHE A 247 4.72 3.32 10.23
N ALA A 248 4.44 2.02 10.33
CA ALA A 248 4.84 1.05 9.31
C ALA A 248 4.22 1.41 7.94
N PHE A 249 2.96 1.82 7.94
CA PHE A 249 2.27 2.24 6.73
C PHE A 249 2.82 3.54 6.11
N TYR A 250 3.17 4.56 6.90
CA TYR A 250 3.80 5.80 6.41
C TYR A 250 5.17 5.53 5.81
N ALA A 251 5.95 4.67 6.45
CA ALA A 251 7.21 4.22 5.90
C ALA A 251 6.99 3.48 4.57
N ALA A 252 5.96 2.63 4.46
CA ALA A 252 5.61 1.99 3.20
C ALA A 252 5.26 3.01 2.10
N LEU A 253 4.41 4.00 2.39
CA LEU A 253 4.04 5.04 1.43
C LEU A 253 5.23 5.93 1.02
N SER A 254 6.15 6.18 1.95
CA SER A 254 7.42 6.87 1.67
C SER A 254 8.26 6.06 0.68
N LEU A 255 8.34 4.73 0.84
CA LEU A 255 9.02 3.85 -0.10
C LEU A 255 8.28 3.78 -1.44
N MET A 256 6.94 3.76 -1.46
CA MET A 256 6.17 3.83 -2.70
C MET A 256 6.44 5.14 -3.46
N PHE A 257 6.43 6.28 -2.77
CA PHE A 257 6.83 7.56 -3.36
C PHE A 257 8.22 7.49 -4.00
N LEU A 258 9.21 6.93 -3.29
CA LEU A 258 10.57 6.73 -3.82
C LEU A 258 10.61 5.73 -4.98
N ALA A 259 9.78 4.69 -4.96
CA ALA A 259 9.65 3.73 -6.06
C ALA A 259 9.23 4.47 -7.34
N TYR A 260 8.12 5.20 -7.31
CA TYR A 260 7.61 5.92 -8.50
C TYR A 260 8.58 7.01 -8.96
N ALA A 261 9.42 7.57 -8.08
CA ALA A 261 10.51 8.47 -8.48
C ALA A 261 11.55 7.80 -9.39
N LYS A 262 11.81 6.49 -9.22
CA LYS A 262 12.74 5.72 -10.06
C LYS A 262 12.20 5.42 -11.45
N LEU A 263 10.90 5.59 -11.68
CA LEU A 263 10.28 5.56 -13.01
C LEU A 263 10.52 6.86 -13.80
N SER A 264 11.41 7.75 -13.38
CA SER A 264 11.69 9.00 -14.10
C SER A 264 12.83 8.92 -15.13
N TYR A 265 13.45 7.74 -15.27
CA TYR A 265 14.55 7.46 -16.22
C TYR A 265 14.07 6.70 -17.48
N LEU A 266 12.76 6.70 -17.77
CA LEU A 266 12.10 5.80 -18.73
C LEU A 266 12.14 6.22 -20.21
N GLY A 267 12.83 7.30 -20.58
CA GLY A 267 13.04 7.63 -22.01
C GLY A 267 13.66 6.47 -22.82
N GLU A 268 14.26 5.51 -22.12
CA GLU A 268 14.95 4.34 -22.67
C GLU A 268 14.13 3.03 -22.61
N PHE A 269 12.99 2.97 -21.88
CA PHE A 269 12.20 1.73 -21.72
C PHE A 269 11.64 1.23 -23.05
N TYR A 270 11.07 2.12 -23.85
CA TYR A 270 10.45 1.75 -25.13
C TYR A 270 11.49 1.28 -26.16
N GLU A 271 12.68 1.89 -26.17
CA GLU A 271 13.79 1.49 -27.03
C GLU A 271 14.42 0.16 -26.59
N GLU A 272 14.53 -0.08 -25.28
CA GLU A 272 15.00 -1.36 -24.77
C GLU A 272 13.97 -2.49 -24.97
N ILE A 273 12.67 -2.20 -24.81
CA ILE A 273 11.57 -3.13 -25.13
C ILE A 273 11.56 -3.45 -26.62
N LYS A 274 11.73 -2.45 -27.50
CA LYS A 274 11.89 -2.68 -28.96
C LYS A 274 13.06 -3.61 -29.26
N LYS A 275 14.23 -3.40 -28.63
CA LYS A 275 15.40 -4.27 -28.80
C LYS A 275 15.11 -5.71 -28.35
N ILE A 276 14.49 -5.90 -27.18
CA ILE A 276 14.16 -7.24 -26.68
C ILE A 276 13.16 -7.96 -27.60
N VAL A 277 12.15 -7.25 -28.10
CA VAL A 277 11.14 -7.82 -29.02
C VAL A 277 11.73 -8.12 -30.41
N GLN A 278 12.72 -7.35 -30.87
CA GLN A 278 13.43 -7.60 -32.13
C GLN A 278 14.44 -8.75 -32.04
N ILE A 279 15.07 -8.98 -30.89
CA ILE A 279 16.03 -10.08 -30.68
C ILE A 279 15.30 -11.42 -30.45
N GLY A 280 14.04 -11.39 -30.01
CA GLY A 280 13.21 -12.59 -29.80
C GLY A 280 12.43 -13.08 -31.04
N ARG A 281 12.67 -12.52 -32.22
CA ARG A 281 12.16 -12.98 -33.53
C ARG A 281 13.34 -13.40 -34.41
#